data_AF-A0A8X8CE88-F1
#
_entry.id   AF-A0A8X8CE88-F1
#
_cell.length_a   1.000
_cell.length_b   1.000
_cell.length_c   1.000
_cell.angle_alpha   90.00
_cell.angle_beta   90.00
_cell.angle_gamma   90.00
#
_symmetry.space_group_name_H-M   'P 1'
#
loop_
_entity.id
_entity.type
_entity.pdbx_description
1 polymer ?
#
loop_
_entity_poly.entity_id
_entity_poly.type
_entity_poly.pdbx_seq_one_letter_code
_entity_poly.pdbx_strand_id
1 'polypeptide(L)'
;MASLLFHRLLECAKAIEGGNLDVADSVLAEIQSLTPKEESIWTRKVVKYCAEALVRRAYGIRPPFPLPAKCGIKRKWAQKVTDKKFQLRQLTFNGPDDIVNCISKLRRKREDEIVVVNWNLILHKLLSKVKDLGADIMVIVKQEASLNSSDLSKRLEQS
;
A
#
# COMPACT_ATOMS: atom_id res chain seq x y z
N MET A 1 -13.26 16.90 -19.24
CA MET A 1 -14.28 16.11 -18.50
C MET A 1 -13.67 15.47 -17.24
N ALA A 2 -12.42 15.00 -17.28
CA ALA A 2 -11.71 14.48 -16.10
C ALA A 2 -11.82 15.33 -14.81
N SER A 3 -11.60 16.65 -14.88
CA SER A 3 -11.70 17.54 -13.71
C SER A 3 -13.09 17.53 -13.05
N LEU A 4 -14.16 17.39 -13.85
CA LEU A 4 -15.53 17.31 -13.35
C LEU A 4 -15.78 15.99 -12.60
N LEU A 5 -15.31 14.86 -13.14
CA LEU A 5 -15.45 13.55 -12.48
C LEU A 5 -14.70 13.51 -11.15
N PHE A 6 -13.50 14.09 -11.09
CA PHE A 6 -12.74 14.20 -9.84
C PHE A 6 -13.42 15.11 -8.82
N HIS A 7 -13.99 16.24 -9.26
CA HIS A 7 -14.78 17.11 -8.39
C HIS A 7 -15.99 16.38 -7.80
N ARG A 8 -16.73 15.63 -8.63
CA ARG A 8 -17.87 14.82 -8.16
C ARG A 8 -17.45 13.75 -7.16
N LEU A 9 -16.31 13.07 -7.37
CA LEU A 9 -15.77 12.11 -6.40
C LEU A 9 -15.46 12.78 -5.05
N LEU A 10 -14.91 14.00 -5.07
CA LEU A 10 -14.61 14.76 -3.86
C LEU A 10 -15.90 15.19 -3.14
N GLU A 11 -16.93 15.62 -3.86
CA GLU A 11 -18.25 15.92 -3.30
C GLU A 11 -18.90 14.69 -2.67
N CYS A 12 -18.80 13.53 -3.33
CA CYS A 12 -19.27 12.26 -2.77
C CYS A 12 -18.53 11.90 -1.47
N ALA A 13 -17.20 12.08 -1.44
CA ALA A 13 -16.40 11.82 -0.24
C ALA A 13 -16.83 12.72 0.93
N LYS A 14 -17.04 14.02 0.68
CA LYS A 14 -17.53 14.99 1.68
C LYS A 14 -18.93 14.62 2.18
N ALA A 15 -19.83 14.18 1.29
CA ALA A 15 -21.18 13.76 1.65
C ALA A 15 -21.15 12.52 2.58
N ILE A 16 -20.31 11.54 2.27
CA ILE A 16 -20.11 10.34 3.11
C ILE A 16 -19.52 10.72 4.47
N GLU A 17 -18.53 11.61 4.50
CA GLU A 17 -17.91 12.11 5.74
C GLU A 17 -18.89 12.88 6.63
N GLY A 18 -19.79 13.65 6.01
CA GLY A 18 -20.89 14.34 6.69
C GLY A 18 -22.10 13.47 7.04
N GLY A 19 -22.11 12.18 6.68
CA GLY A 19 -23.22 11.26 6.94
C GLY A 19 -24.43 11.41 6.00
N ASN A 20 -24.33 12.23 4.96
CA ASN A 20 -25.42 12.52 4.03
C ASN A 20 -25.43 11.49 2.88
N LEU A 21 -25.94 10.28 3.17
CA LEU A 21 -25.94 9.17 2.21
C LEU A 21 -26.81 9.42 0.98
N ASP A 22 -27.95 10.10 1.12
CA ASP A 22 -28.83 10.42 -0.02
C ASP A 22 -28.14 11.33 -1.06
N VAL A 23 -27.34 12.29 -0.57
CA VAL A 23 -26.52 13.17 -1.41
C VAL A 23 -25.40 12.37 -2.07
N ALA A 24 -24.74 11.47 -1.32
CA ALA A 24 -23.69 10.61 -1.84
C ALA A 24 -24.21 9.69 -2.97
N ASP A 25 -25.39 9.09 -2.79
CA ASP A 25 -26.01 8.22 -3.80
C ASP A 25 -26.39 9.00 -5.07
N SER A 26 -26.92 10.22 -4.90
CA SER A 26 -27.22 11.11 -6.03
C SER A 26 -25.96 11.47 -6.83
N VAL A 27 -24.87 11.82 -6.13
CA VAL A 27 -23.59 12.15 -6.76
C VAL A 27 -22.97 10.91 -7.44
N LEU A 28 -23.08 9.72 -6.85
CA LEU A 28 -22.62 8.47 -7.46
C LEU A 28 -23.40 8.15 -8.74
N ALA A 29 -24.71 8.37 -8.77
CA ALA A 29 -25.52 8.19 -9.96
C ALA A 29 -25.07 9.15 -11.09
N GLU A 30 -24.75 10.40 -10.77
CA GLU A 30 -24.17 11.34 -11.72
C GLU A 30 -22.82 10.83 -12.27
N ILE A 31 -21.91 10.39 -11.39
CA ILE A 31 -20.61 9.83 -11.80
C ILE A 31 -20.81 8.64 -12.74
N GLN A 32 -21.73 7.73 -12.43
CA GLN A 32 -22.03 6.56 -13.27
C GLN A 32 -22.55 6.96 -14.66
N SER A 33 -23.35 8.02 -14.75
CA SER A 33 -23.86 8.53 -16.02
C SER A 33 -22.79 9.25 -16.87
N LEU A 34 -21.80 9.86 -16.23
CA LEU A 34 -20.74 10.66 -16.88
C LEU A 34 -19.52 9.82 -17.27
N THR A 35 -19.19 8.77 -16.50
CA THR A 35 -17.99 7.94 -16.72
C THR A 35 -17.90 7.34 -18.13
N PRO A 36 -18.99 6.83 -18.75
CA PRO A 36 -18.93 6.31 -20.12
C PRO A 36 -18.58 7.35 -21.19
N LYS A 37 -18.80 8.65 -20.89
CA LYS A 37 -18.57 9.77 -21.81
C LYS A 37 -17.13 10.30 -21.77
N GLU A 38 -16.36 9.92 -20.76
CA GLU A 38 -14.97 10.36 -20.59
C GLU A 38 -14.07 9.74 -21.67
N GLU A 39 -13.26 10.50 -22.40
CA GLU A 39 -12.44 9.95 -23.48
C GLU A 39 -11.26 9.10 -22.98
N SER A 40 -10.71 9.47 -21.82
CA SER A 40 -9.55 8.81 -21.24
C SER A 40 -9.92 7.49 -20.55
N ILE A 41 -9.39 6.38 -21.08
CA ILE A 41 -9.49 5.04 -20.49
C ILE A 41 -8.92 5.03 -19.07
N TRP A 42 -7.84 5.77 -18.82
CA TRP A 42 -7.21 5.86 -17.50
C TRP A 42 -8.10 6.57 -16.50
N THR A 43 -8.69 7.70 -16.89
CA THR A 43 -9.63 8.44 -16.03
C THR A 43 -10.83 7.58 -15.68
N ARG A 44 -11.41 6.86 -16.65
CA ARG A 44 -12.52 5.92 -16.38
C ARG A 44 -12.14 4.87 -15.34
N LYS A 45 -10.93 4.29 -15.43
CA LYS A 45 -10.45 3.29 -14.48
C LYS A 45 -10.30 3.88 -13.08
N VAL A 46 -9.64 5.03 -12.96
CA VAL A 46 -9.43 5.70 -11.65
C VAL A 46 -10.77 6.01 -11.01
N VAL A 47 -11.68 6.65 -11.76
CA VAL A 47 -13.01 7.03 -11.26
C VAL A 47 -13.81 5.82 -10.82
N LYS A 48 -13.78 4.72 -11.60
CA LYS A 48 -14.44 3.46 -11.24
C LYS A 48 -13.93 2.91 -9.90
N TYR A 49 -12.61 2.78 -9.73
CA TYR A 49 -12.06 2.21 -8.50
C TYR A 49 -12.25 3.12 -7.28
N CYS A 50 -12.16 4.44 -7.46
CA CYS A 50 -12.44 5.41 -6.40
C CYS A 50 -13.92 5.35 -5.97
N ALA A 51 -14.86 5.35 -6.91
CA ALA A 51 -16.29 5.23 -6.61
C ALA A 51 -16.61 3.93 -5.87
N GLU A 52 -16.06 2.80 -6.33
CA GLU A 52 -16.22 1.49 -5.67
C GLU A 52 -15.68 1.50 -4.23
N ALA A 53 -14.54 2.16 -3.99
CA ALA A 53 -13.97 2.30 -2.66
C ALA A 53 -14.83 3.19 -1.74
N LEU A 54 -15.42 4.27 -2.28
CA LEU A 54 -16.34 5.15 -1.54
C LEU A 54 -17.61 4.41 -1.12
N VAL A 55 -18.22 3.64 -2.02
CA VAL A 55 -19.40 2.80 -1.71
C VAL A 55 -19.05 1.79 -0.62
N ARG A 56 -17.94 1.05 -0.77
CA ARG A 56 -17.51 0.09 0.26
C ARG A 56 -17.33 0.76 1.62
N ARG A 57 -16.77 1.97 1.65
CA ARG A 57 -16.60 2.74 2.88
C ARG A 57 -17.95 3.14 3.49
N ALA A 58 -18.87 3.67 2.69
CA ALA A 58 -20.19 4.10 3.15
C ALA A 58 -20.99 2.95 3.80
N TYR A 59 -20.93 1.75 3.19
CA TYR A 59 -21.61 0.56 3.68
C TYR A 59 -20.79 -0.27 4.70
N GLY A 60 -19.60 0.19 5.11
CA GLY A 60 -18.74 -0.53 6.04
C GLY A 60 -18.23 -1.89 5.52
N ILE A 61 -18.28 -2.11 4.21
CA ILE A 61 -17.87 -3.35 3.56
C ILE A 61 -16.34 -3.40 3.55
N ARG A 62 -15.77 -4.28 4.39
CA ARG A 62 -14.32 -4.51 4.39
C ARG A 62 -13.93 -5.43 3.24
N PRO A 63 -12.76 -5.24 2.61
CA PRO A 63 -12.22 -6.21 1.68
C PRO A 63 -12.17 -7.60 2.33
N PRO A 64 -12.46 -8.68 1.59
CA PRO A 64 -12.16 -10.02 2.06
C PRO A 64 -10.70 -10.07 2.49
N PHE A 65 -10.45 -10.50 3.72
CA PHE A 65 -9.09 -10.62 4.24
C PHE A 65 -8.29 -11.51 3.28
N PRO A 66 -7.13 -11.08 2.74
CA PRO A 66 -6.29 -11.96 1.96
C PRO A 66 -5.93 -13.15 2.84
N LEU A 67 -6.28 -14.36 2.40
CA LEU A 67 -5.94 -15.59 3.12
C LEU A 67 -4.44 -15.59 3.44
N PRO A 68 -4.03 -15.97 4.66
CA PRO A 68 -2.63 -15.99 5.00
C PRO A 68 -1.90 -16.97 4.08
N ALA A 69 -0.90 -16.47 3.34
CA ALA A 69 0.11 -17.34 2.76
C ALA A 69 0.76 -18.14 3.91
N LYS A 70 1.28 -19.34 3.69
CA LYS A 70 1.96 -20.05 4.79
C LYS A 70 3.30 -19.36 5.08
N CYS A 71 3.52 -18.93 6.33
CA CYS A 71 4.82 -18.46 6.80
C CYS A 71 5.80 -19.65 6.80
N GLY A 72 6.93 -19.50 6.11
CA GLY A 72 7.94 -20.54 6.01
C GLY A 72 9.30 -19.96 5.62
N ILE A 73 10.36 -20.45 6.26
CA ILE A 73 11.74 -20.12 5.88
C ILE A 73 12.14 -21.09 4.78
N LYS A 74 12.30 -20.60 3.55
CA LYS A 74 12.92 -21.38 2.47
C LYS A 74 14.37 -20.94 2.34
N ARG A 75 15.29 -21.81 2.79
CA ARG A 75 16.71 -21.66 2.47
C ARG A 75 16.91 -22.28 1.10
N LYS A 76 17.28 -21.46 0.11
CA LYS A 76 17.69 -21.92 -1.21
C LYS A 76 19.14 -21.50 -1.42
N TRP A 77 20.02 -22.46 -1.69
CA TRP A 77 21.38 -22.15 -2.10
C TRP A 77 21.30 -21.54 -3.50
N ALA A 78 21.73 -20.29 -3.62
CA ALA A 78 21.87 -19.66 -4.92
C ALA A 78 23.23 -20.03 -5.52
N GLN A 79 23.17 -20.30 -6.82
CA GLN A 79 24.18 -20.83 -7.71
C GLN A 79 25.49 -20.04 -7.71
N LYS A 80 26.61 -20.73 -7.91
CA LYS A 80 27.96 -20.18 -8.05
C LYS A 80 28.06 -19.38 -9.35
N VAL A 81 27.54 -18.16 -9.37
CA VAL A 81 27.76 -17.21 -10.47
C VAL A 81 29.02 -16.43 -10.09
N THR A 82 30.16 -16.82 -10.67
CA THR A 82 31.55 -16.40 -10.33
C THR A 82 32.09 -16.96 -9.00
N ASP A 83 33.41 -16.95 -8.82
CA ASP A 83 34.16 -17.59 -7.70
C ASP A 83 33.84 -17.07 -6.28
N LYS A 84 32.74 -16.34 -6.11
CA LYS A 84 32.26 -15.83 -4.83
C LYS A 84 31.24 -16.78 -4.20
N LYS A 85 31.40 -17.04 -2.91
CA LYS A 85 30.48 -17.84 -2.10
C LYS A 85 29.26 -16.98 -1.73
N PHE A 86 28.14 -17.16 -2.43
CA PHE A 86 26.89 -16.45 -2.16
C PHE A 86 25.91 -17.31 -1.35
N GLN A 87 25.24 -16.71 -0.36
CA GLN A 87 24.15 -17.36 0.40
C GLN A 87 22.90 -16.50 0.34
N LEU A 88 21.81 -17.08 -0.17
CA LEU A 88 20.49 -16.45 -0.17
C LEU A 88 19.66 -16.99 1.00
N ARG A 89 19.05 -16.08 1.78
CA ARG A 89 18.06 -16.41 2.80
C ARG A 89 16.74 -15.73 2.44
N GLN A 90 15.70 -16.51 2.18
CA GLN A 90 14.36 -15.99 1.90
C GLN A 90 13.46 -16.21 3.11
N LEU A 91 12.75 -15.16 3.52
CA LEU A 91 11.75 -15.19 4.60
C LEU A 91 10.38 -14.83 4.02
N THR A 92 9.35 -15.53 4.48
CA THR A 92 7.95 -15.28 4.14
C THR A 92 7.18 -15.05 5.43
N PHE A 93 6.34 -14.02 5.45
CA PHE A 93 5.60 -13.55 6.61
C PHE A 93 4.19 -13.10 6.20
N ASN A 94 3.25 -13.11 7.14
CA ASN A 94 1.84 -12.84 6.86
C ASN A 94 1.32 -11.53 7.42
N GLY A 95 2.09 -10.91 8.32
CA GLY A 95 1.70 -9.66 8.93
C GLY A 95 2.89 -8.82 9.41
N PRO A 96 2.64 -7.56 9.77
CA PRO A 96 3.67 -6.63 10.24
C PRO A 96 4.46 -7.16 11.45
N ASP A 97 3.81 -7.89 12.35
CA ASP A 97 4.48 -8.43 13.55
C ASP A 97 5.34 -9.65 13.22
N ASP A 98 4.91 -10.49 12.28
CA ASP A 98 5.71 -11.60 11.74
C ASP A 98 6.97 -11.07 11.05
N ILE A 99 6.88 -9.93 10.35
CA ILE A 99 8.02 -9.30 9.66
C ILE A 99 9.13 -9.02 10.67
N VAL A 100 8.79 -8.41 11.81
CA VAL A 100 9.77 -7.99 12.82
C VAL A 100 10.46 -9.20 13.43
N ASN A 101 9.66 -10.21 13.79
CA ASN A 101 10.20 -11.47 14.30
C ASN A 101 11.10 -12.16 13.26
N CYS A 102 10.72 -12.15 11.99
CA CYS A 102 11.51 -12.70 10.89
C CYS A 102 12.81 -11.94 10.65
N ILE A 103 12.76 -10.61 10.66
CA ILE A 103 13.91 -9.72 10.49
C ILE A 103 14.97 -9.96 11.56
N SER A 104 14.56 -10.23 12.81
CA SER A 104 15.51 -10.57 13.89
C SER A 104 16.40 -11.78 13.56
N LYS A 105 15.92 -12.71 12.72
CA LYS A 105 16.64 -13.90 12.26
C LYS A 105 17.64 -13.61 11.13
N LEU A 106 17.65 -12.39 10.58
CA LEU A 106 18.58 -11.95 9.52
C LEU A 106 19.81 -11.20 10.05
N ARG A 107 19.96 -11.08 11.38
CA ARG A 107 21.06 -10.34 12.02
C ARG A 107 22.45 -10.77 11.54
N ARG A 108 23.38 -9.82 11.68
CA ARG A 108 24.82 -9.98 11.48
C ARG A 108 25.29 -11.30 12.12
N LYS A 109 26.00 -12.14 11.36
CA LYS A 109 26.50 -13.42 11.88
C LYS A 109 27.94 -13.33 12.35
N ARG A 110 28.72 -12.43 11.77
CA ARG A 110 30.12 -12.19 12.09
C ARG A 110 30.39 -10.69 12.11
N GLU A 111 31.32 -10.27 12.94
CA GLU A 111 31.59 -8.86 13.21
C GLU A 111 32.18 -8.11 12.00
N ASP A 112 32.83 -8.84 11.09
CA ASP A 112 33.40 -8.34 9.82
C ASP A 112 32.36 -8.16 8.71
N GLU A 113 31.10 -8.55 8.93
CA GLU A 113 30.04 -8.43 7.93
C GLU A 113 29.42 -7.03 7.91
N ILE A 114 29.50 -6.38 6.75
CA ILE A 114 28.71 -5.18 6.45
C ILE A 114 27.26 -5.60 6.20
N VAL A 115 26.35 -4.97 6.94
CA VAL A 115 24.91 -5.17 6.83
C VAL A 115 24.31 -4.00 6.04
N VAL A 116 23.91 -4.29 4.81
CA VAL A 116 23.16 -3.35 3.97
C VAL A 116 21.70 -3.74 3.98
N VAL A 117 20.83 -2.80 4.37
CA VAL A 117 19.38 -2.97 4.32
C VAL A 117 18.84 -2.13 3.19
N ASN A 118 18.29 -2.79 2.17
CA ASN A 118 17.55 -2.15 1.10
C ASN A 118 16.04 -2.35 1.35
N TRP A 119 15.33 -1.26 1.54
CA TRP A 119 13.91 -1.24 1.81
C TRP A 119 13.15 -0.56 0.68
N ASN A 120 12.29 -1.31 -0.01
CA ASN A 120 11.53 -0.79 -1.14
C ASN A 120 10.02 -0.92 -0.89
N LEU A 121 9.34 0.24 -0.75
CA LEU A 121 7.89 0.42 -0.81
C LEU A 121 7.00 -0.38 0.16
N ILE A 122 7.49 -0.83 1.32
CA ILE A 122 6.65 -1.57 2.28
C ILE A 122 6.49 -0.80 3.60
N LEU A 123 5.28 -0.31 3.87
CA LEU A 123 4.78 0.13 5.17
C LEU A 123 5.64 1.18 5.92
N HIS A 124 5.28 2.46 5.79
CA HIS A 124 5.76 3.55 6.69
C HIS A 124 5.68 3.16 8.17
N LYS A 125 4.74 2.28 8.53
CA LYS A 125 4.46 1.78 9.87
C LYS A 125 5.57 0.90 10.49
N LEU A 126 6.51 0.38 9.70
CA LEU A 126 7.56 -0.53 10.18
C LEU A 126 8.95 0.11 10.30
N LEU A 127 9.09 1.39 9.94
CA LEU A 127 10.40 2.06 9.88
C LEU A 127 11.11 2.13 11.24
N SER A 128 10.36 2.27 12.34
CA SER A 128 10.93 2.35 13.69
C SER A 128 11.66 1.08 14.07
N LYS A 129 11.15 -0.08 13.66
CA LYS A 129 11.68 -1.41 14.02
C LYS A 129 12.88 -1.84 13.16
N VAL A 130 13.10 -1.19 12.00
CA VAL A 130 14.26 -1.46 11.12
C VAL A 130 15.54 -0.90 11.71
N LYS A 131 15.47 0.14 12.55
CA LYS A 131 16.64 0.73 13.23
C LYS A 131 17.34 -0.28 14.14
N ASP A 132 16.61 -1.24 14.70
CA ASP A 132 17.11 -2.25 15.65
C ASP A 132 17.92 -3.38 14.98
N LEU A 133 18.10 -3.31 13.65
CA LEU A 133 18.90 -4.26 12.88
C LEU A 133 20.40 -4.02 12.96
N GLY A 134 20.84 -2.83 13.37
CA GLY A 134 22.26 -2.46 13.35
C GLY A 134 22.84 -2.42 11.94
N ALA A 135 22.08 -1.91 10.97
CA ALA A 135 22.52 -1.77 9.59
C ALA A 135 23.60 -0.68 9.47
N ASP A 136 24.66 -0.97 8.72
CA ASP A 136 25.72 0.00 8.43
C ASP A 136 25.27 0.98 7.33
N ILE A 137 24.47 0.48 6.38
CA ILE A 137 23.86 1.27 5.30
C ILE A 137 22.38 0.92 5.20
N MET A 138 21.54 1.95 5.21
CA MET A 138 20.09 1.81 5.05
C MET A 138 19.61 2.62 3.85
N VAL A 139 19.15 1.93 2.82
CA VAL A 139 18.55 2.52 1.62
C VAL A 139 17.04 2.38 1.75
N ILE A 140 16.33 3.51 1.69
CA ILE A 140 14.87 3.56 1.83
C ILE A 140 14.28 4.19 0.57
N VAL A 141 13.48 3.41 -0.14
CA VAL A 141 12.65 3.87 -1.25
C VAL A 141 11.20 3.89 -0.79
N LYS A 142 10.57 5.06 -0.86
CA LYS A 142 9.20 5.33 -0.40
C LYS A 142 8.37 5.95 -1.52
N GLN A 143 7.05 5.80 -1.39
CA GLN A 143 6.11 6.56 -2.21
C GLN A 143 6.06 7.99 -1.68
N GLU A 144 6.18 8.96 -2.58
CA GLU A 144 6.01 10.38 -2.28
C GLU A 144 4.52 10.73 -2.37
N ALA A 145 3.76 10.40 -1.34
CA ALA A 145 2.34 10.72 -1.23
C ALA A 145 1.88 10.83 0.23
N SER A 146 1.04 11.81 0.55
CA SER A 146 0.55 12.07 1.91
C SER A 146 -0.82 11.41 2.19
N LEU A 147 -0.91 10.09 2.02
CA LEU A 147 -2.20 9.38 2.06
C LEU A 147 -2.77 9.13 3.48
N ASN A 148 -2.23 9.79 4.51
CA ASN A 148 -2.52 9.51 5.93
C ASN A 148 -3.30 10.63 6.66
N SER A 149 -3.85 11.62 5.95
CA SER A 149 -4.70 12.66 6.56
C SER A 149 -5.90 12.03 7.29
N SER A 150 -6.37 12.64 8.38
CA SER A 150 -7.60 12.18 9.06
C SER A 150 -8.85 12.41 8.21
N ASP A 151 -8.82 13.47 7.39
CA ASP A 151 -9.88 13.90 6.49
C ASP A 151 -9.92 13.05 5.21
N LEU A 152 -11.08 12.47 4.91
CA LEU A 152 -11.27 11.57 3.76
C LEU A 152 -11.06 12.31 2.44
N SER A 153 -11.57 13.53 2.36
CA SER A 153 -11.56 14.34 1.15
C SER A 153 -10.13 14.75 0.78
N LYS A 154 -9.34 15.19 1.77
CA LYS A 154 -7.91 15.49 1.59
C LYS A 154 -7.09 14.28 1.19
N ARG A 155 -7.42 13.09 1.72
CA ARG A 155 -6.76 11.83 1.30
C ARG A 155 -7.05 11.48 -0.14
N LEU A 156 -8.29 11.70 -0.59
CA LEU A 156 -8.69 11.42 -1.96
C LEU A 156 -8.07 12.39 -2.96
N GLU A 157 -7.95 13.66 -2.59
CA GLU A 157 -7.31 14.69 -3.40
C GLU A 157 -5.79 14.49 -3.59
N GLN A 158 -5.13 13.89 -2.60
CA GLN A 158 -3.69 13.62 -2.61
C GLN A 158 -3.32 12.26 -3.22
N SER A 159 -4.29 11.52 -3.74
CA SER A 159 -4.14 10.13 -4.23
C SER A 159 -4.05 10.03 -5.74
#